data_AF-A0A832CK86-F1
#
_entry.id   AF-A0A832CK86-F1
#
_cell.length_a   1.000
_cell.length_b   1.000
_cell.length_c   1.000
_cell.angle_alpha   90.00
_cell.angle_beta   90.00
_cell.angle_gamma   90.00
#
_symmetry.space_group_name_H-M   'P 1'
#
loop_
_entity.id
_entity.type
_entity.pdbx_description
1 polymer ?
#
loop_
_entity_poly.entity_id
_entity_poly.type
_entity_poly.pdbx_seq_one_letter_code
_entity_poly.pdbx_strand_id
1 'polypeptide(L)'
;MLRDSFLDLILGQHDRAEGLHRLAIQLYTRFQTAVEPAGERVALPPFDDLRQAVLNELLDPEQGLLPEYKARLITELGLPPNVLTNRPAPTNQPTSK
;
A
#
# COMPACT_ATOMS: atom_id res chain seq x y z
N MET A 1 3.93 9.83 0.27
CA MET A 1 2.47 10.04 0.18
C MET A 1 1.68 8.85 0.69
N LEU A 2 1.62 7.72 -0.01
CA LEU A 2 0.80 6.56 0.43
C LEU A 2 1.34 5.89 1.71
N ARG A 3 2.66 5.81 1.86
CA ARG A 3 3.27 5.37 3.12
C ARG A 3 2.93 6.32 4.26
N ASP A 4 3.06 7.62 4.02
CA ASP A 4 2.80 8.66 5.01
C ASP A 4 1.32 8.69 5.44
N SER A 5 0.37 8.39 4.53
CA SER A 5 -1.04 8.27 4.93
C SER A 5 -1.26 7.16 5.95
N PHE A 6 -0.56 6.02 5.83
CA PHE A 6 -0.66 4.95 6.83
C PHE A 6 0.00 5.36 8.17
N LEU A 7 1.11 6.09 8.12
CA LEU A 7 1.76 6.61 9.33
C LEU A 7 0.86 7.61 10.06
N ASP A 8 0.21 8.51 9.33
CA ASP A 8 -0.72 9.48 9.91
C ASP A 8 -1.96 8.79 10.51
N LEU A 9 -2.40 7.68 9.91
CA LEU A 9 -3.46 6.83 10.47
C LEU A 9 -3.07 6.28 11.86
N ILE A 10 -1.84 5.75 11.99
CA ILE A 10 -1.30 5.23 13.26
C ILE A 10 -1.26 6.33 14.34
N LEU A 11 -0.93 7.56 13.93
CA LEU A 11 -0.85 8.73 14.81
C LEU A 11 -2.23 9.34 15.14
N GLY A 12 -3.33 8.79 14.62
CA GLY A 12 -4.69 9.32 14.81
C GLY A 12 -4.97 10.60 14.02
N GLN A 13 -4.13 10.94 13.04
CA GLN A 13 -4.28 12.11 12.18
C GLN A 13 -5.15 11.76 10.96
N HIS A 14 -6.39 11.32 11.20
CA HIS A 14 -7.26 10.76 10.17
C HIS A 14 -7.49 11.69 8.96
N ASP A 15 -7.74 12.98 9.20
CA ASP A 15 -7.96 13.95 8.13
C ASP A 15 -6.74 14.12 7.22
N ARG A 16 -5.55 14.09 7.82
CA ARG A 16 -4.28 14.20 7.10
C ARG A 16 -3.98 12.93 6.31
N ALA A 17 -4.21 11.78 6.93
CA ALA A 17 -4.08 10.48 6.28
C ALA A 17 -4.98 10.38 5.04
N GLU A 18 -6.25 10.80 5.18
CA GLU A 18 -7.22 10.82 4.10
C GLU A 18 -6.83 11.80 2.99
N GLY A 19 -6.36 13.00 3.33
CA GLY A 19 -5.84 13.96 2.36
C GLY A 19 -4.66 13.41 1.54
N LEU A 20 -3.71 12.75 2.20
CA LEU A 20 -2.56 12.10 1.56
C LEU A 20 -2.98 10.92 0.69
N HIS A 21 -3.97 10.13 1.13
CA HIS A 21 -4.53 9.03 0.35
C HIS A 21 -5.15 9.53 -0.96
N ARG A 22 -5.99 10.57 -0.88
CA ARG A 22 -6.59 11.20 -2.08
C ARG A 22 -5.54 11.77 -3.01
N LEU A 23 -4.49 12.40 -2.48
CA LEU A 23 -3.38 12.90 -3.29
C LEU A 23 -2.65 11.77 -4.02
N ALA A 24 -2.45 10.63 -3.35
CA ALA A 24 -1.85 9.45 -3.99
C ALA A 24 -2.73 8.90 -5.13
N ILE A 25 -4.05 8.84 -4.93
CA ILE A 25 -5.00 8.44 -6.00
C ILE A 25 -4.90 9.41 -7.19
N GLN A 26 -4.94 10.72 -6.94
CA GLN A 26 -4.87 11.73 -8.01
C GLN A 26 -3.58 11.62 -8.83
N LEU A 27 -2.44 11.41 -8.16
CA LEU A 27 -1.16 11.24 -8.82
C LEU A 27 -1.13 9.96 -9.67
N TYR A 28 -1.65 8.85 -9.13
CA TYR A 28 -1.79 7.59 -9.85
C TYR A 28 -2.65 7.75 -11.10
N THR A 29 -3.86 8.33 -10.96
CA THR A 29 -4.77 8.56 -12.09
C THR A 29 -4.09 9.42 -13.16
N ARG A 30 -3.42 10.50 -12.75
CA ARG A 30 -2.69 11.36 -13.69
C ARG A 30 -1.59 10.59 -14.43
N PHE A 31 -0.82 9.76 -13.73
CA PHE A 31 0.20 8.94 -14.37
C PHE A 31 -0.42 7.97 -15.38
N GLN A 32 -1.48 7.26 -14.99
CA GLN A 32 -2.14 6.27 -15.83
C GLN A 32 -2.68 6.91 -17.11
N THR A 33 -3.37 8.06 -17.00
CA THR A 33 -3.87 8.81 -18.17
C THR A 33 -2.75 9.29 -19.11
N ALA A 34 -1.55 9.58 -18.58
CA ALA A 34 -0.42 10.01 -19.40
C ALA A 34 0.26 8.85 -20.14
N VAL A 35 0.21 7.64 -19.57
CA VAL A 35 0.90 6.44 -20.10
C VAL A 35 -0.01 5.56 -20.96
N GLU A 36 -1.32 5.58 -20.75
CA GLU A 36 -2.32 4.90 -21.61
C GLU A 36 -2.14 5.17 -23.12
N PRO A 37 -1.98 6.42 -23.60
CA PRO A 37 -1.79 6.68 -25.03
C PRO A 37 -0.41 6.29 -25.57
N ALA A 38 0.57 6.00 -24.70
CA ALA A 38 1.94 5.66 -25.11
C ALA A 38 2.10 4.18 -25.52
N GLY A 39 1.10 3.32 -25.29
CA GLY A 39 1.08 1.91 -25.74
C GLY A 39 2.19 1.02 -25.18
N GLU A 40 2.98 1.53 -24.25
CA GLU A 40 4.23 0.91 -23.81
C GLU A 40 4.05 0.18 -22.49
N ARG A 41 4.80 -0.91 -22.33
CA ARG A 41 4.69 -2.00 -21.33
C ARG A 41 4.93 -1.60 -19.86
N VAL A 42 4.68 -0.34 -19.50
CA VAL A 42 4.87 0.27 -18.18
C VAL A 42 3.52 0.72 -17.61
N ALA A 43 2.50 -0.12 -17.73
CA ALA A 43 1.27 0.09 -16.97
C ALA A 43 1.58 -0.13 -15.49
N LEU A 44 1.34 0.88 -14.65
CA LEU A 44 1.34 0.68 -13.21
C LEU A 44 0.27 -0.36 -12.84
N PRO A 45 0.52 -1.21 -11.85
CA PRO A 45 -0.53 -2.07 -11.32
C PRO A 45 -1.66 -1.19 -10.74
N PRO A 46 -2.88 -1.72 -10.64
CA PRO A 46 -4.00 -1.07 -9.98
C PRO A 46 -3.60 -0.39 -8.68
N PHE A 47 -4.20 0.76 -8.39
CA PHE A 47 -3.87 1.53 -7.18
C PHE A 47 -4.04 0.70 -5.89
N ASP A 48 -5.03 -0.19 -5.84
CA ASP A 48 -5.24 -1.08 -4.71
C ASP A 48 -4.08 -2.07 -4.52
N ASP A 49 -3.46 -2.54 -5.59
CA ASP A 49 -2.28 -3.42 -5.52
C ASP A 49 -1.07 -2.65 -4.99
N LEU A 50 -0.89 -1.39 -5.41
CA LEU A 50 0.15 -0.51 -4.86
C LEU A 50 -0.09 -0.24 -3.36
N ARG A 51 -1.34 0.02 -2.98
CA ARG A 51 -1.74 0.20 -1.58
C ARG A 51 -1.47 -1.06 -0.75
N GLN A 52 -1.78 -2.23 -1.31
CA GLN A 52 -1.53 -3.51 -0.67
C GLN A 52 -0.03 -3.79 -0.55
N ALA A 53 0.77 -3.47 -1.57
CA ALA A 53 2.23 -3.64 -1.52
C ALA A 53 2.85 -2.81 -0.38
N VAL A 54 2.49 -1.52 -0.28
CA VAL A 54 2.96 -0.65 0.81
C VAL A 54 2.48 -1.17 2.18
N LEU A 55 1.23 -1.64 2.27
CA LEU A 55 0.71 -2.23 3.50
C LEU A 55 1.49 -3.49 3.90
N ASN A 56 1.81 -4.37 2.95
CA ASN A 56 2.60 -5.57 3.18
C ASN A 56 4.01 -5.22 3.68
N GLU A 57 4.66 -4.21 3.10
CA GLU A 57 5.97 -3.72 3.56
C GLU A 57 5.91 -3.17 4.98
N LEU A 58 4.86 -2.41 5.32
CA LEU A 58 4.69 -1.86 6.67
C LEU A 58 4.37 -2.94 7.71
N LEU A 59 3.66 -3.99 7.31
CA LEU A 59 3.31 -5.12 8.16
C LEU A 59 4.35 -6.25 8.13
N ASP A 60 5.44 -6.11 7.37
CA ASP A 60 6.47 -7.14 7.26
C ASP A 60 7.08 -7.46 8.65
N PRO A 61 7.11 -8.74 9.07
CA PRO A 61 7.53 -9.10 10.42
C PRO A 61 9.01 -8.83 10.71
N GLU A 62 9.86 -8.82 9.69
CA GLU A 62 11.32 -8.70 9.83
C GLU A 62 11.80 -7.26 9.62
N GLN A 63 11.23 -6.54 8.67
CA GLN A 63 11.69 -5.23 8.20
C GLN A 63 10.63 -4.12 8.22
N GLY A 64 9.39 -4.45 8.62
CA GLY A 64 8.28 -3.50 8.71
C GLY A 64 8.31 -2.64 9.97
N LEU A 65 7.14 -2.11 10.34
CA LEU A 65 6.96 -1.29 11.54
C LEU A 65 7.21 -2.08 12.83
N LEU A 66 7.41 -1.36 13.94
CA LEU A 66 7.44 -1.95 15.27
C LEU A 66 6.10 -2.66 15.59
N PRO A 67 6.10 -3.76 16.38
CA PRO A 67 4.91 -4.56 16.64
C PRO A 67 3.69 -3.75 17.11
N GLU A 68 3.90 -2.76 17.98
CA GLU A 68 2.86 -1.87 18.49
C GLU A 68 2.21 -1.02 17.38
N TYR A 69 3.00 -0.54 16.42
CA TYR A 69 2.51 0.24 15.29
C TYR A 69 1.80 -0.63 14.26
N LYS A 70 2.24 -1.88 14.08
CA LYS A 70 1.51 -2.87 13.25
C LYS A 70 0.12 -3.14 13.82
N ALA A 71 0.03 -3.44 15.12
CA ALA A 71 -1.24 -3.70 15.80
C ALA A 71 -2.18 -2.49 15.73
N ARG A 72 -1.63 -1.28 15.90
CA ARG A 72 -2.39 -0.03 15.74
C ARG A 72 -2.90 0.13 14.32
N LEU A 73 -2.04 -0.02 13.31
CA LEU A 73 -2.42 0.11 11.89
C LEU A 73 -3.53 -0.87 11.51
N ILE A 74 -3.45 -2.12 11.96
CA ILE A 74 -4.48 -3.16 11.74
C ILE A 74 -5.81 -2.72 12.34
N THR A 75 -5.79 -2.19 13.56
CA THR A 75 -6.98 -1.70 14.25
C THR A 75 -7.61 -0.52 13.51
N GLU A 76 -6.80 0.45 13.11
CA GLU A 76 -7.25 1.64 12.38
C GLU A 76 -7.83 1.31 11.00
N LEU A 77 -7.27 0.28 10.34
CA LEU A 77 -7.78 -0.21 9.06
C LEU A 77 -8.96 -1.20 9.21
N GLY A 78 -9.38 -1.52 10.44
CA GLY A 78 -10.44 -2.50 10.69
C GLY A 78 -10.13 -3.91 10.18
N LEU A 79 -8.84 -4.26 10.08
CA LEU A 79 -8.39 -5.55 9.55
C LEU A 79 -8.45 -6.64 10.63
N PRO A 80 -8.72 -7.89 10.24
CA PRO A 80 -8.71 -9.00 11.19
C PRO A 80 -7.30 -9.27 11.71
N PRO A 81 -7.10 -9.63 13.00
CA PRO A 81 -5.77 -9.79 13.59
C PRO A 81 -4.87 -10.87 12.93
N ASN A 82 -5.47 -11.81 12.19
CA ASN A 82 -4.75 -12.86 11.47
C ASN A 82 -3.90 -12.33 10.29
N VAL A 83 -4.02 -11.05 9.92
CA VAL A 83 -3.12 -10.41 8.93
C VAL A 83 -1.67 -10.32 9.41
N LEU A 84 -1.39 -10.39 10.72
CA LEU A 84 -0.03 -10.54 11.25
C LEU A 84 0.60 -11.91 10.92
N THR A 85 -0.23 -12.88 10.55
CA THR A 85 0.17 -14.28 10.35
C THR A 85 0.23 -14.68 8.86
N ASN A 86 -0.42 -13.91 7.97
CA ASN A 86 -0.49 -14.24 6.55
C ASN A 86 0.46 -13.37 5.71
N ARG A 87 1.66 -13.89 5.40
CA ARG A 87 2.44 -13.40 4.25
C ARG A 87 1.68 -13.73 2.96
N PRO A 88 1.41 -12.78 2.05
CA PRO A 88 1.24 -13.15 0.65
C PRO A 88 2.59 -13.70 0.17
N ALA A 89 2.58 -14.90 -0.41
CA ALA A 89 3.79 -15.49 -0.98
C ALA A 89 4.43 -14.51 -1.98
N PRO A 90 5.77 -14.38 -2.02
CA PRO A 90 6.42 -13.61 -3.08
C PRO A 90 5.97 -14.22 -4.40
N THR A 91 5.18 -13.47 -5.16
CA THR A 91 4.83 -13.84 -6.53
C THR A 91 6.08 -13.60 -7.38
N ASN A 92 7.04 -14.52 -7.25
CA ASN A 92 7.99 -14.75 -8.31
C ASN A 92 7.15 -15.38 -9.44
N GLN A 93 6.74 -14.59 -10.43
CA GLN A 93 6.51 -15.16 -11.76
C GLN A 93 7.87 -15.63 -12.27
N PRO A 94 8.12 -16.94 -12.48
CA PRO A 94 9.19 -17.37 -13.33
C PRO A 94 8.60 -17.47 -14.75
N THR A 95 8.87 -16.48 -15.58
CA THR A 95 8.72 -16.61 -17.03
C THR A 95 9.84 -17.52 -17.58
N SER A 96 9.50 -18.75 -17.96
CA SER A 96 10.23 -19.64 -18.91
C SER A 96 9.58 -21.02 -18.89
N LYS A 97 9.27 -21.72 -19.98
CA LYS A 97 9.51 -21.60 -21.44
C LYS A 97 8.37 -22.32 -22.15
#